data_AF-A0A4S8EP91-F1
#
_entry.id   AF-A0A4S8EP91-F1
#
_cell.length_a   1.000
_cell.length_b   1.000
_cell.length_c   1.000
_cell.angle_alpha   90.00
_cell.angle_beta   90.00
_cell.angle_gamma   90.00
#
_symmetry.space_group_name_H-M   'P 1'
#
loop_
_entity.id
_entity.type
_entity.pdbx_description
1 polymer ?
#
loop_
_entity_poly.entity_id
_entity_poly.type
_entity_poly.pdbx_seq_one_letter_code
_entity_poly.pdbx_strand_id
1 'polypeptide(L)'
;MKRFIVGYLLIGVLLMPFIYWNNANGSRPAPATSLFGATLTASLLFWPSYLFSIEPELDGDSDEAFADSIQELVTYRRTKWFAGSSSSSRRSESIGMIGNALNACMRLFDKEKRVDFTDPMQLMRSTTNSDPYFKNLRRQVREHLDGEDFSGLVAEGNKCNKNRR
;
A
#
# COMPACT_ATOMS: atom_id res chain seq x y z
N MET A 1 4.50 21.66 -31.26
CA MET A 1 3.41 20.97 -30.55
C MET A 1 3.46 19.43 -30.70
N LYS A 2 3.42 18.85 -31.92
CA LYS A 2 3.47 17.38 -32.10
C LYS A 2 4.67 16.68 -31.46
N ARG A 3 5.88 17.24 -31.61
CA ARG A 3 7.11 16.68 -30.99
C ARG A 3 7.07 16.67 -29.46
N PHE A 4 6.41 17.66 -28.84
CA PHE A 4 6.23 17.71 -27.39
C PHE A 4 5.24 16.66 -26.90
N ILE A 5 4.13 16.45 -27.61
CA ILE A 5 3.16 15.39 -27.29
C ILE A 5 3.83 14.02 -27.41
N VAL A 6 4.57 13.78 -28.50
CA VAL A 6 5.31 12.52 -28.69
C VAL A 6 6.33 12.33 -27.57
N GLY A 7 7.10 13.36 -27.22
CA GLY A 7 8.05 13.30 -26.10
C GLY A 7 7.38 12.98 -24.76
N TYR A 8 6.26 13.64 -24.46
CA TYR A 8 5.47 13.39 -23.25
C TYR A 8 4.99 11.94 -23.14
N LEU A 9 4.45 11.39 -24.24
CA LEU A 9 3.96 10.02 -24.28
C LEU A 9 5.10 9.00 -24.17
N LEU A 10 6.24 9.26 -24.81
CA LEU A 10 7.43 8.40 -24.70
C LEU A 10 7.96 8.32 -23.27
N ILE A 11 8.03 9.45 -22.56
CA ILE A 11 8.38 9.48 -21.13
C ILE A 11 7.38 8.65 -20.33
N GLY A 12 6.08 8.80 -20.62
CA GLY A 12 5.04 7.98 -20.01
C GLY A 12 5.30 6.49 -20.17
N VAL A 13 5.57 6.01 -21.38
CA VAL A 13 5.88 4.59 -21.64
C VAL A 13 7.13 4.13 -20.87
N LEU A 14 8.18 4.96 -20.81
CA LEU A 14 9.39 4.64 -20.05
C LEU A 14 9.13 4.52 -18.53
N LEU A 15 8.21 5.32 -18.00
CA LEU A 15 7.82 5.31 -16.58
C LEU A 15 6.76 4.25 -16.24
N MET A 16 6.28 3.50 -17.23
CA MET A 16 5.27 2.46 -17.03
C MET A 16 5.67 1.42 -15.98
N PRO A 17 6.92 0.89 -15.93
CA PRO A 17 7.32 -0.08 -14.89
C PRO A 17 7.26 0.51 -13.48
N PHE A 18 7.73 1.75 -13.31
CA PHE A 18 7.68 2.47 -12.04
C PHE A 18 6.23 2.66 -11.57
N ILE A 19 5.35 3.09 -12.47
CA ILE A 19 3.92 3.30 -12.18
C ILE A 19 3.20 1.98 -11.89
N TYR A 20 3.59 0.89 -12.55
CA TYR A 20 3.05 -0.44 -12.28
C TYR A 20 3.38 -0.89 -10.85
N TRP A 21 4.65 -0.72 -10.47
CA TRP A 21 5.15 -1.08 -9.16
C TRP A 21 4.54 -0.21 -8.06
N ASN A 22 4.54 1.11 -8.23
CA ASN A 22 3.97 2.06 -7.26
C ASN A 22 2.48 1.81 -6.97
N ASN A 23 1.71 1.28 -7.93
CA ASN A 23 0.30 0.92 -7.71
C ASN A 23 0.09 -0.49 -7.14
N ALA A 24 1.18 -1.19 -6.85
CA ALA A 24 1.21 -2.59 -6.47
C ALA A 24 0.36 -3.46 -7.42
N ASN A 25 0.37 -3.16 -8.72
CA ASN A 25 -0.54 -3.80 -9.68
C ASN A 25 -0.30 -5.32 -9.76
N GLY A 26 0.93 -5.80 -9.55
CA GLY A 26 1.24 -7.23 -9.51
C GLY A 26 0.56 -8.00 -8.36
N SER A 27 0.07 -7.30 -7.34
CA SER A 27 -0.61 -7.88 -6.17
C SER A 27 -2.13 -7.80 -6.26
N ARG A 28 -2.67 -7.22 -7.34
CA ARG A 28 -4.11 -7.03 -7.52
C ARG A 28 -4.76 -8.28 -8.14
N PRO A 29 -5.96 -8.69 -7.69
CA PRO A 29 -6.68 -9.86 -8.20
C PRO A 29 -7.37 -9.55 -9.54
N ALA A 30 -6.61 -9.15 -10.55
CA ALA A 30 -7.11 -8.86 -11.88
C ALA A 30 -6.21 -9.48 -12.96
N PRO A 31 -6.74 -9.77 -14.17
CA PRO A 31 -5.92 -10.29 -15.25
C PRO A 31 -4.76 -9.35 -15.59
N ALA A 32 -3.58 -9.91 -15.87
CA ALA A 32 -2.37 -9.15 -16.18
C ALA A 32 -2.61 -8.11 -17.29
N THR A 33 -3.35 -8.47 -18.35
CA THR A 33 -3.70 -7.56 -19.46
C THR A 33 -4.46 -6.31 -18.99
N SER A 34 -5.40 -6.45 -18.06
CA SER A 34 -6.16 -5.33 -17.50
C SER A 34 -5.29 -4.41 -16.65
N LEU A 35 -4.33 -4.98 -15.90
CA LEU A 35 -3.40 -4.25 -15.06
C LEU A 35 -2.38 -3.48 -15.90
N PHE A 36 -1.83 -4.11 -16.94
CA PHE A 36 -0.96 -3.45 -17.91
C PHE A 36 -1.70 -2.36 -18.68
N GLY A 37 -2.94 -2.58 -19.12
CA GLY A 37 -3.74 -1.55 -19.81
C GLY A 37 -4.05 -0.34 -18.92
N ALA A 38 -4.41 -0.56 -17.66
CA ALA A 38 -4.62 0.51 -16.68
C ALA A 38 -3.31 1.27 -16.41
N THR A 39 -2.20 0.56 -16.26
CA THR A 39 -0.87 1.17 -16.06
C THR A 39 -0.45 1.98 -17.27
N LEU A 40 -0.64 1.46 -18.49
CA LEU A 40 -0.30 2.17 -19.72
C LEU A 40 -1.08 3.48 -19.79
N THR A 41 -2.39 3.44 -19.52
CA THR A 41 -3.24 4.63 -19.49
C THR A 41 -2.77 5.64 -18.44
N ALA A 42 -2.47 5.17 -17.23
CA ALA A 42 -1.95 6.02 -16.16
C ALA A 42 -0.58 6.62 -16.51
N SER A 43 0.28 5.84 -17.16
CA SER A 43 1.62 6.26 -17.56
C SER A 43 1.61 7.28 -18.69
N LEU A 44 0.73 7.12 -19.67
CA LEU A 44 0.62 8.07 -20.78
C LEU A 44 0.00 9.40 -20.35
N LEU A 45 -0.89 9.39 -19.36
CA LEU A 45 -1.66 10.58 -18.99
C LEU A 45 -1.16 11.27 -17.73
N PHE A 46 -0.62 10.52 -16.76
CA PHE A 46 -0.41 11.01 -15.40
C PHE A 46 1.00 10.77 -14.86
N TRP A 47 1.98 10.35 -15.68
CA TRP A 47 3.35 10.15 -15.20
C TRP A 47 3.95 11.32 -14.43
N PRO A 48 3.67 12.62 -14.73
CA PRO A 48 4.22 13.70 -13.92
C PRO A 48 3.72 13.63 -12.48
N SER A 49 2.45 13.28 -12.28
CA SER A 49 1.86 13.15 -10.94
C SER A 49 2.53 12.06 -10.11
N TYR A 50 3.02 11.00 -10.74
CA TYR A 50 3.76 9.94 -10.05
C TYR A 50 5.19 10.33 -9.67
N LEU A 51 5.80 11.29 -10.36
CA LEU A 51 7.14 11.79 -10.01
C LEU A 51 7.10 12.93 -8.99
N PHE A 52 6.05 13.76 -9.03
CA PHE A 52 5.98 14.97 -8.21
C PHE A 52 5.04 14.85 -7.01
N SER A 53 4.35 13.72 -6.85
CA SER A 53 3.54 13.46 -5.65
C SER A 53 4.22 12.37 -4.82
N ILE A 54 4.81 12.80 -3.72
CA ILE A 54 5.43 11.92 -2.73
C ILE A 54 4.29 11.24 -1.97
N GLU A 55 4.36 9.91 -1.93
CA GLU A 55 3.45 9.11 -1.11
C GLU A 55 3.95 9.08 0.34
N PRO A 56 3.08 9.20 1.35
CA PRO A 56 3.48 9.02 2.75
C PRO A 56 4.04 7.63 3.00
N GLU A 57 5.07 7.56 3.83
CA GLU A 57 5.67 6.33 4.35
C GLU A 57 5.08 6.01 5.72
N LEU A 58 5.14 4.74 6.11
CA LEU A 58 4.74 4.32 7.45
C LEU A 58 5.81 4.73 8.46
N ASP A 59 5.38 5.43 9.51
CA ASP A 59 6.25 5.92 10.58
C ASP A 59 6.20 4.95 11.76
N GLY A 60 7.30 4.23 11.95
CA GLY A 60 7.47 3.24 12.98
C GLY A 60 7.97 3.77 14.32
N ASP A 61 8.10 5.08 14.57
CA ASP A 61 8.72 5.58 15.81
C ASP A 61 7.84 5.39 17.06
N SER A 62 6.52 5.43 16.89
CA SER A 62 5.55 5.24 17.98
C SER A 62 4.26 4.55 17.50
N ASP A 63 3.45 4.05 18.42
CA ASP A 63 2.17 3.43 18.07
C ASP A 63 1.21 4.48 17.47
N GLU A 64 1.25 5.72 17.98
CA GLU A 64 0.50 6.86 17.46
C GLU A 64 0.98 7.28 16.06
N ALA A 65 2.30 7.44 15.86
CA ALA A 65 2.85 7.82 14.56
C ALA A 65 2.57 6.77 13.47
N PHE A 66 2.62 5.48 13.83
CA PHE A 66 2.28 4.40 12.91
C PHE A 66 0.79 4.39 12.56
N ALA A 67 -0.08 4.62 13.54
CA ALA A 67 -1.52 4.73 13.33
C ALA A 67 -1.88 5.90 12.41
N ASP A 68 -1.26 7.05 12.64
CA ASP A 68 -1.45 8.28 11.86
C ASP A 68 -0.93 8.13 10.44
N SER A 69 0.27 7.57 10.26
CA SER A 69 0.85 7.33 8.93
C SER A 69 0.03 6.32 8.10
N ILE A 70 -0.54 5.26 8.71
CA ILE A 70 -1.53 4.40 8.03
C ILE A 70 -2.74 5.23 7.55
N GLN A 71 -3.26 6.11 8.41
CA GLN A 71 -4.41 6.95 8.06
C GLN A 71 -4.06 7.94 6.94
N GLU A 72 -2.86 8.50 6.95
CA GLU A 72 -2.35 9.38 5.91
C GLU A 72 -2.22 8.62 4.58
N LEU A 73 -1.64 7.43 4.58
CA LEU A 73 -1.51 6.55 3.41
C LEU A 73 -2.88 6.19 2.81
N VAL A 74 -3.84 5.81 3.66
CA VAL A 74 -5.22 5.54 3.24
C VAL A 74 -5.85 6.79 2.63
N THR A 75 -5.63 7.96 3.23
CA THR A 75 -6.17 9.24 2.77
C THR A 75 -5.56 9.64 1.42
N TYR A 76 -4.24 9.48 1.27
CA TYR A 76 -3.52 9.71 0.03
C TYR A 76 -4.08 8.84 -1.10
N ARG A 77 -4.20 7.53 -0.86
CA ARG A 77 -4.76 6.57 -1.85
C ARG A 77 -6.24 6.80 -2.15
N ARG A 78 -7.01 7.38 -1.23
CA ARG A 78 -8.41 7.78 -1.47
C ARG A 78 -8.54 9.07 -2.28
N THR A 79 -7.63 10.02 -2.11
CA THR A 79 -7.79 11.38 -2.65
C THR A 79 -7.05 11.57 -3.98
N LYS A 80 -5.91 10.92 -4.18
CA LYS A 80 -5.09 11.09 -5.40
C LYS A 80 -5.62 10.24 -6.55
N TRP A 81 -6.16 10.92 -7.57
CA TRP A 81 -6.82 10.28 -8.73
C TRP A 81 -5.94 9.29 -9.48
N PHE A 82 -4.65 9.60 -9.60
CA PHE A 82 -3.68 8.73 -10.25
C PHE A 82 -3.27 7.55 -9.36
N ALA A 83 -3.34 7.64 -8.03
CA ALA A 83 -2.91 6.58 -7.10
C ALA A 83 -3.96 5.46 -6.88
N GLY A 84 -4.82 5.23 -7.88
CA GLY A 84 -5.92 4.27 -7.81
C GLY A 84 -7.24 4.85 -7.28
N SER A 85 -7.41 6.18 -7.19
CA SER A 85 -8.67 6.78 -6.75
C SER A 85 -9.67 7.10 -7.86
N SER A 86 -9.34 6.76 -9.11
CA SER A 86 -10.17 7.00 -10.29
C SER A 86 -11.55 6.32 -10.27
N SER A 87 -11.74 5.29 -9.43
CA SER A 87 -13.05 4.68 -9.17
C SER A 87 -13.22 4.26 -7.71
N SER A 88 -14.47 4.19 -7.24
CA SER A 88 -14.80 3.70 -5.90
C SER A 88 -14.29 2.27 -5.65
N SER A 89 -14.34 1.42 -6.68
CA SER A 89 -13.81 0.06 -6.66
C SER A 89 -12.31 0.04 -6.40
N ARG A 90 -11.51 0.85 -7.12
CA ARG A 90 -10.06 0.90 -6.95
C ARG A 90 -9.64 1.49 -5.60
N ARG A 91 -10.39 2.48 -5.08
CA ARG A 91 -10.20 2.98 -3.71
C ARG A 91 -10.40 1.89 -2.67
N SER A 92 -11.52 1.17 -2.76
CA SER A 92 -11.84 0.07 -1.87
C SER A 92 -10.78 -1.03 -1.93
N GLU A 93 -10.32 -1.36 -3.14
CA GLU A 93 -9.26 -2.35 -3.37
C GLU A 93 -7.94 -1.94 -2.70
N SER A 94 -7.47 -0.70 -2.88
CA SER A 94 -6.22 -0.25 -2.24
C SER A 94 -6.31 -0.28 -0.70
N ILE A 95 -7.46 0.07 -0.12
CA ILE A 95 -7.69 -0.02 1.33
C ILE A 95 -7.69 -1.49 1.78
N GLY A 96 -8.33 -2.36 1.01
CA GLY A 96 -8.32 -3.80 1.25
C GLY A 96 -6.91 -4.39 1.19
N MET A 97 -6.07 -3.92 0.26
CA MET A 97 -4.67 -4.33 0.17
C MET A 97 -3.85 -3.91 1.39
N ILE A 98 -4.04 -2.69 1.90
CA ILE A 98 -3.42 -2.23 3.16
C ILE A 98 -3.85 -3.15 4.32
N GLY A 99 -5.16 -3.36 4.49
CA GLY A 99 -5.68 -4.24 5.55
C GLY A 99 -5.16 -5.67 5.45
N ASN A 100 -5.12 -6.23 4.23
CA ASN A 100 -4.61 -7.57 3.98
C ASN A 100 -3.12 -7.70 4.30
N ALA A 101 -2.32 -6.69 3.96
CA ALA A 101 -0.89 -6.67 4.26
C ALA A 101 -0.64 -6.64 5.77
N LEU A 102 -1.33 -5.75 6.49
CA LEU A 102 -1.27 -5.68 7.95
C LEU A 102 -1.69 -7.01 8.59
N ASN A 103 -2.82 -7.59 8.18
CA ASN A 103 -3.28 -8.88 8.69
C ASN A 103 -2.26 -10.00 8.45
N ALA A 104 -1.64 -10.03 7.26
CA ALA A 104 -0.63 -11.05 6.94
C ALA A 104 0.59 -10.96 7.88
N CYS A 105 1.11 -9.76 8.12
CA CYS A 105 2.25 -9.58 9.02
C CYS A 105 1.86 -9.78 10.49
N MET A 106 0.68 -9.36 10.92
CA MET A 106 0.16 -9.67 12.26
C MET A 106 0.09 -11.18 12.49
N ARG A 107 -0.44 -11.94 11.52
CA ARG A 107 -0.52 -13.41 11.61
C ARG A 107 0.85 -14.09 11.59
N LEU A 108 1.86 -13.51 10.94
CA LEU A 108 3.23 -14.02 10.97
C LEU A 108 3.83 -13.89 12.37
N PHE A 109 3.61 -12.75 13.04
CA PHE A 109 4.15 -12.46 14.37
C PHE A 109 3.28 -13.01 15.52
N ASP A 110 2.02 -13.36 15.24
CA ASP A 110 1.11 -14.04 16.17
C ASP A 110 1.49 -15.52 16.34
N LYS A 111 2.49 -15.76 17.20
CA LYS A 111 3.02 -17.10 17.49
C LYS A 111 2.20 -17.86 18.54
N GLU A 112 1.36 -17.18 19.31
CA GLU A 112 0.75 -17.75 20.52
C GLU A 112 -0.77 -17.88 20.41
N LYS A 113 -1.47 -16.78 20.12
CA LYS A 113 -2.93 -16.73 20.26
C LYS A 113 -3.67 -17.15 18.98
N ARG A 114 -3.02 -17.11 17.81
CA ARG A 114 -3.61 -17.45 16.50
C ARG A 114 -4.95 -16.75 16.27
N VAL A 115 -5.00 -15.48 16.63
CA VAL A 115 -6.17 -14.62 16.55
C VAL A 115 -6.55 -14.40 15.10
N ASP A 116 -7.85 -14.42 14.83
CA ASP A 116 -8.36 -13.90 13.57
C ASP A 116 -8.55 -12.38 13.68
N PHE A 117 -7.70 -11.61 12.98
CA PHE A 117 -7.77 -10.16 12.99
C PHE A 117 -8.84 -9.68 12.00
N THR A 118 -10.07 -9.52 12.48
CA THR A 118 -11.21 -9.01 11.68
C THR A 118 -11.00 -7.57 11.21
N ASP A 119 -10.35 -6.74 12.03
CA ASP A 119 -9.96 -5.37 11.67
C ASP A 119 -8.49 -5.10 12.09
N PRO A 120 -7.52 -5.46 11.24
CA PRO A 120 -6.10 -5.27 11.54
C PRO A 120 -5.73 -3.79 11.68
N MET A 121 -6.43 -2.89 10.97
CA MET A 121 -6.19 -1.46 11.07
C MET A 121 -6.64 -0.92 12.43
N GLN A 122 -7.81 -1.33 12.91
CA GLN A 122 -8.27 -0.94 14.25
C GLN A 122 -7.32 -1.45 15.34
N LEU A 123 -6.81 -2.68 15.21
CA LEU A 123 -5.88 -3.21 16.19
C LEU A 123 -4.54 -2.45 16.18
N MET A 124 -4.00 -2.09 15.02
CA MET A 124 -2.80 -1.25 14.94
C MET A 124 -3.02 0.16 15.50
N ARG A 125 -4.24 0.69 15.41
CA ARG A 125 -4.63 2.00 15.98
C ARG A 125 -4.98 1.96 17.47
N SER A 126 -5.11 0.76 18.04
CA SER A 126 -5.56 0.62 19.43
C SER A 126 -4.40 0.91 20.39
N THR A 127 -4.41 2.13 20.93
CA THR A 127 -3.53 2.54 22.04
C THR A 127 -4.06 2.10 23.41
N THR A 128 -5.33 1.71 23.48
CA THR A 128 -6.04 1.37 24.73
C THR A 128 -5.95 -0.10 25.13
N ASN A 129 -5.49 -0.99 24.24
CA ASN A 129 -5.35 -2.41 24.59
C ASN A 129 -4.08 -2.62 25.44
N SER A 130 -4.30 -2.75 26.75
CA SER A 130 -3.24 -2.87 27.77
C SER A 130 -2.65 -4.27 27.87
N ASP A 131 -3.14 -5.25 27.11
CA ASP A 131 -2.57 -6.59 27.07
C ASP A 131 -1.13 -6.53 26.53
N PRO A 132 -0.12 -6.95 27.32
CA PRO A 132 1.28 -6.96 26.89
C PRO A 132 1.51 -7.73 25.59
N TYR A 133 0.71 -8.76 25.33
CA TYR A 133 0.76 -9.54 24.11
C TYR A 133 0.51 -8.68 22.86
N PHE A 134 -0.62 -7.98 22.83
CA PHE A 134 -1.01 -7.16 21.68
C PHE A 134 -0.08 -5.95 21.52
N LYS A 135 0.47 -5.42 22.62
CA LYS A 135 1.48 -4.37 22.57
C LYS A 135 2.76 -4.86 21.88
N ASN A 136 3.26 -6.06 22.22
CA ASN A 136 4.45 -6.61 21.57
C ASN A 136 4.19 -7.03 20.12
N LEU A 137 2.98 -7.51 19.80
CA LEU A 137 2.58 -7.81 18.43
C LEU A 137 2.59 -6.56 17.55
N ARG A 138 1.95 -5.47 18.00
CA ARG A 138 1.96 -4.18 17.29
C ARG A 138 3.37 -3.67 17.06
N ARG A 139 4.22 -3.72 18.10
CA ARG A 139 5.63 -3.31 17.99
C ARG A 139 6.37 -4.07 16.89
N GLN A 140 6.25 -5.40 16.83
CA GLN A 140 6.91 -6.20 15.78
C GLN A 140 6.40 -5.85 14.37
N VAL A 141 5.08 -5.66 14.22
CA VAL A 141 4.49 -5.27 12.92
C VAL A 141 4.97 -3.88 12.51
N ARG A 142 4.98 -2.93 13.45
CA ARG A 142 5.44 -1.56 13.24
C ARG A 142 6.91 -1.51 12.83
N GLU A 143 7.79 -2.13 13.61
CA GLU A 143 9.24 -2.20 13.30
C GLU A 143 9.51 -2.90 11.96
N HIS A 144 8.66 -3.85 11.55
CA HIS A 144 8.83 -4.55 10.29
C HIS A 144 8.38 -3.74 9.06
N LEU A 145 7.43 -2.81 9.23
CA LEU A 145 6.83 -2.04 8.15
C LEU A 145 7.28 -0.56 8.15
N ASP A 146 8.19 -0.20 9.05
CA ASP A 146 8.73 1.15 9.17
C ASP A 146 9.45 1.59 7.88
N GLY A 147 9.16 2.82 7.42
CA GLY A 147 9.68 3.40 6.18
C GLY A 147 9.04 2.88 4.90
N GLU A 148 8.07 1.97 4.97
CA GLU A 148 7.43 1.42 3.76
C GLU A 148 6.31 2.34 3.24
N ASP A 149 6.28 2.56 1.93
CA ASP A 149 5.16 3.21 1.23
C ASP A 149 4.04 2.19 0.91
N PHE A 150 3.01 2.56 0.13
CA PHE A 150 1.94 1.61 -0.19
C PHE A 150 2.44 0.36 -0.91
N SER A 151 3.36 0.52 -1.87
CA SER A 151 3.86 -0.58 -2.68
C SER A 151 4.77 -1.50 -1.85
N GLY A 152 5.58 -0.89 -1.00
CA GLY A 152 6.41 -1.52 0.03
C GLY A 152 5.59 -2.34 1.01
N LEU A 153 4.60 -1.71 1.67
CA LEU A 153 3.66 -2.36 2.59
C LEU A 153 3.02 -3.60 1.94
N VAL A 154 2.54 -3.48 0.71
CA VAL A 154 1.89 -4.61 0.01
C VAL A 154 2.90 -5.71 -0.32
N ALA A 155 4.13 -5.35 -0.70
CA ALA A 155 5.20 -6.30 -0.96
C ALA A 155 5.60 -7.06 0.31
N GLU A 156 5.78 -6.37 1.44
CA GLU A 156 6.06 -6.97 2.75
C GLU A 156 4.89 -7.85 3.22
N GLY A 157 3.64 -7.37 3.09
CA GLY A 157 2.45 -8.19 3.37
C GLY A 157 2.43 -9.52 2.59
N ASN A 158 2.81 -9.48 1.31
CA ASN A 158 2.95 -10.69 0.49
C ASN A 158 4.08 -11.61 0.98
N LYS A 159 5.21 -11.06 1.43
CA LYS A 159 6.31 -11.83 2.04
C LYS A 159 5.86 -12.48 3.34
N CYS A 160 5.17 -11.73 4.21
CA CYS A 160 4.58 -12.23 5.44
C CYS A 160 3.65 -13.43 5.19
N ASN A 161 2.81 -13.34 4.16
CA ASN A 161 1.90 -14.43 3.80
C ASN A 161 2.62 -15.67 3.24
N LYS A 162 3.73 -15.48 2.51
CA LYS A 162 4.55 -16.59 1.99
C LYS A 162 5.30 -17.31 3.11
N ASN A 163 5.90 -16.58 4.03
CA ASN A 163 6.68 -17.13 5.14
C ASN A 163 5.84 -17.85 6.21
N ARG A 164 4.52 -17.76 6.11
CA ARG A 164 3.57 -18.52 6.93
C ARG A 164 3.36 -19.96 6.44
N ARG A 165 3.57 -20.22 5.14
CA ARG A 165 3.41 -21.55 4.52
C ARG A 165 4.68 -22.38 4.66
#